data_AF-A0A9E3TYS8-F1
#
_entry.id   AF-A0A9E3TYS8-F1
#
_cell.length_a   1.000
_cell.length_b   1.000
_cell.length_c   1.000
_cell.angle_alpha   90.00
_cell.angle_beta   90.00
_cell.angle_gamma   90.00
#
_symmetry.space_group_name_H-M   'P 1'
#
loop_
_entity.id
_entity.type
_entity.pdbx_description
1 polymer ?
#
loop_
_entity_poly.entity_id
_entity_poly.type
_entity_poly.pdbx_seq_one_letter_code
_entity_poly.pdbx_strand_id
1 'polypeptide(L)'
;RMEDVELARSDEQGRTALHYDGSWFTLDSTADEESTRRCVVRVEQIFRAYRQLLPPRSQPQAPLRVMIFGSQDEYNDYLQTIGASIANGAFYSQQANVIAAASELNRFADRLTLARSRHEELRKTYQRLDDGLPKQLAELGAQLRGQGFAERDVDNELNARRLAWRNEMTAALVQLTAADRRNEGRFVDVTQEMFERMYHEGFHAYLENYVFPHERHSVPIWLNEGLAQVFQSGRLEADMLRIDAPPADSLRLLQAELAGDEPMSLTDLLAAPQREFQEQSVQPQRAARLYAAAWGVAHYLTFHQPLLGSAALDEYVATDAEQLAPPARFERLVGVPLEKFEQQWRTTMADLHAPR
;
A
#
# COMPACT_ATOMS: atom_id res chain seq x y z
N ARG A 1 -15.95 -0.56 -6.47
CA ARG A 1 -15.35 0.77 -6.76
C ARG A 1 -15.65 1.68 -5.57
N MET A 2 -15.09 2.90 -5.51
CA MET A 2 -15.35 3.80 -4.36
C MET A 2 -16.84 4.16 -4.21
N GLU A 3 -17.57 4.29 -5.34
CA GLU A 3 -19.01 4.55 -5.34
C GLU A 3 -19.86 3.42 -4.74
N ASP A 4 -19.35 2.18 -4.70
CA ASP A 4 -20.08 1.00 -4.22
C ASP A 4 -19.90 0.76 -2.71
N VAL A 5 -19.06 1.57 -2.04
CA VAL A 5 -18.79 1.41 -0.61
C VAL A 5 -19.94 2.03 0.19
N GLU A 6 -20.63 1.25 1.01
CA GLU A 6 -21.63 1.80 1.92
C GLU A 6 -20.98 2.06 3.28
N LEU A 7 -21.05 3.31 3.75
CA LEU A 7 -20.51 3.71 5.05
C LEU A 7 -21.64 4.14 5.98
N ALA A 8 -21.65 3.59 7.18
CA ALA A 8 -22.50 4.03 8.28
C ALA A 8 -21.70 4.93 9.23
N ARG A 9 -22.38 5.79 9.98
CA ARG A 9 -21.75 6.47 11.12
C ARG A 9 -21.94 5.61 12.35
N SER A 10 -20.87 5.34 13.08
CA SER A 10 -20.88 4.67 14.38
C SER A 10 -20.29 5.61 15.42
N ASP A 11 -20.86 5.61 16.63
CA ASP A 11 -20.24 6.24 17.80
C ASP A 11 -19.67 5.12 18.67
N GLU A 12 -18.43 4.74 18.41
CA GLU A 12 -17.70 3.78 19.24
C GLU A 12 -16.75 4.53 20.18
N GLN A 13 -16.80 4.21 21.48
CA GLN A 13 -15.87 4.73 22.49
C GLN A 13 -15.78 6.26 22.56
N GLY A 14 -16.87 6.97 22.23
CA GLY A 14 -16.93 8.43 22.26
C GLY A 14 -16.25 9.12 21.06
N ARG A 15 -15.85 8.37 20.03
CA ARG A 15 -15.36 8.88 18.75
C ARG A 15 -16.39 8.56 17.67
N THR A 16 -16.84 9.58 16.94
CA THR A 16 -17.64 9.35 15.73
C THR A 16 -16.71 8.78 14.65
N ALA A 17 -16.98 7.55 14.26
CA ALA A 17 -16.26 6.82 13.23
C ALA A 17 -17.17 6.50 12.04
N LEU A 18 -16.54 6.30 10.89
CA LEU A 18 -17.17 5.72 9.72
C LEU A 18 -16.98 4.21 9.78
N HIS A 19 -18.09 3.49 9.66
CA HIS A 19 -18.15 2.05 9.72
C HIS A 19 -18.45 1.46 8.35
N TYR A 20 -17.70 0.43 7.99
CA TYR A 20 -17.90 -0.42 6.82
C TYR A 20 -18.09 -1.86 7.27
N ASP A 21 -19.14 -2.50 6.77
CA ASP A 21 -19.43 -3.91 6.99
C ASP A 21 -19.21 -4.69 5.68
N GLY A 22 -18.15 -5.49 5.65
CA GLY A 22 -17.73 -6.26 4.48
C GLY A 22 -17.80 -7.77 4.75
N SER A 23 -17.72 -8.57 3.68
CA SER A 23 -17.83 -10.03 3.79
C SER A 23 -16.66 -10.69 4.53
N TRP A 24 -15.52 -10.00 4.64
CA TRP A 24 -14.27 -10.55 5.19
C TRP A 24 -13.74 -9.76 6.39
N PHE A 25 -14.17 -8.52 6.55
CA PHE A 25 -13.76 -7.69 7.66
C PHE A 25 -14.80 -6.60 7.88
N THR A 26 -14.80 -6.08 9.09
CA THR A 26 -15.43 -4.80 9.41
C THR A 26 -14.34 -3.75 9.50
N LEU A 27 -14.64 -2.51 9.11
CA LEU A 27 -13.67 -1.41 9.18
C LEU A 27 -14.30 -0.20 9.89
N ASP A 28 -13.61 0.28 10.92
CA ASP A 28 -13.93 1.51 11.63
C ASP A 28 -12.84 2.55 11.34
N SER A 29 -13.22 3.77 10.95
CA SER A 29 -12.30 4.82 10.54
C SER A 29 -12.64 6.18 11.15
N THR A 30 -11.63 6.87 11.70
CA THR A 30 -11.75 8.30 12.11
C THR A 30 -11.33 9.25 11.00
N ALA A 31 -10.95 8.73 9.82
CA ALA A 31 -10.63 9.56 8.67
C ALA A 31 -11.89 10.16 8.01
N ASP A 32 -11.71 11.17 7.16
CA ASP A 32 -12.81 11.69 6.34
C ASP A 32 -13.41 10.61 5.40
N GLU A 33 -14.60 10.89 4.85
CA GLU A 33 -15.34 9.93 4.04
C GLU A 33 -14.60 9.52 2.76
N GLU A 34 -13.94 10.47 2.07
CA GLU A 34 -13.21 10.18 0.82
C GLU A 34 -12.01 9.26 1.12
N SER A 35 -11.23 9.58 2.15
CA SER A 35 -10.11 8.75 2.60
C SER A 35 -10.56 7.37 3.06
N THR A 36 -11.64 7.29 3.83
CA THR A 36 -12.17 6.02 4.34
C THR A 36 -12.61 5.10 3.20
N ARG A 37 -13.34 5.61 2.21
CA ARG A 37 -13.74 4.83 1.02
C ARG A 37 -12.52 4.32 0.26
N ARG A 38 -11.48 5.15 0.09
CA ARG A 38 -10.22 4.75 -0.54
C ARG A 38 -9.55 3.61 0.25
N CYS A 39 -9.49 3.71 1.57
CA CYS A 39 -8.96 2.66 2.45
C CYS A 39 -9.73 1.34 2.31
N VAL A 40 -11.07 1.38 2.37
CA VAL A 40 -11.92 0.18 2.20
C VAL A 40 -11.61 -0.52 0.87
N VAL A 41 -11.57 0.23 -0.25
CA VAL A 41 -11.27 -0.35 -1.57
C VAL A 41 -9.90 -1.03 -1.58
N ARG A 42 -8.88 -0.41 -0.97
CA ARG A 42 -7.52 -0.97 -0.89
C ARG A 42 -7.47 -2.25 -0.05
N VAL A 43 -8.15 -2.27 1.09
CA VAL A 43 -8.24 -3.46 1.96
C VAL A 43 -8.99 -4.60 1.23
N GLU A 44 -10.10 -4.31 0.54
CA GLU A 44 -10.81 -5.31 -0.28
C GLU A 44 -9.93 -5.89 -1.40
N GLN A 45 -9.13 -5.04 -2.06
CA GLN A 45 -8.22 -5.46 -3.13
C GLN A 45 -7.13 -6.40 -2.63
N ILE A 46 -6.51 -6.11 -1.48
CA ILE A 46 -5.48 -7.00 -0.91
C ILE A 46 -6.09 -8.31 -0.41
N PHE A 47 -7.29 -8.29 0.20
CA PHE A 47 -7.99 -9.52 0.61
C PHE A 47 -8.36 -10.41 -0.58
N ARG A 48 -8.71 -9.80 -1.71
CA ARG A 48 -8.90 -10.55 -2.96
C ARG A 48 -7.60 -11.22 -3.40
N ALA A 49 -6.46 -10.52 -3.32
CA ALA A 49 -5.16 -11.08 -3.69
C ALA A 49 -4.76 -12.25 -2.78
N TYR A 50 -4.95 -12.14 -1.46
CA TYR A 50 -4.72 -13.25 -0.53
C TYR A 50 -5.49 -14.50 -0.93
N ARG A 51 -6.78 -14.35 -1.23
CA ARG A 51 -7.68 -15.46 -1.60
C ARG A 51 -7.33 -16.12 -2.93
N GLN A 52 -6.75 -15.36 -3.86
CA GLN A 52 -6.34 -15.91 -5.15
C GLN A 52 -5.10 -16.81 -5.02
N LEU A 53 -4.14 -16.44 -4.16
CA LEU A 53 -2.94 -17.26 -3.94
C LEU A 53 -3.13 -18.36 -2.90
N LEU A 54 -3.90 -18.07 -1.84
CA LEU A 54 -4.16 -18.97 -0.72
C LEU A 54 -5.67 -18.98 -0.45
N PRO A 55 -6.45 -19.84 -1.14
CA PRO A 55 -7.88 -19.94 -0.91
C PRO A 55 -8.21 -20.27 0.56
N PRO A 56 -9.35 -19.77 1.07
CA PRO A 56 -9.77 -20.02 2.45
C PRO A 56 -10.05 -21.51 2.66
N ARG A 57 -9.59 -22.04 3.79
CA ARG A 57 -9.73 -23.44 4.23
C ARG A 57 -10.63 -23.59 5.45
N SER A 58 -10.90 -22.49 6.14
CA SER A 58 -11.71 -22.45 7.35
C SER A 58 -12.59 -21.19 7.37
N GLN A 59 -13.60 -21.21 8.25
CA GLN A 59 -14.40 -20.03 8.57
C GLN A 59 -13.87 -19.41 9.86
N PRO A 60 -13.82 -18.07 9.94
CA PRO A 60 -13.33 -17.38 11.12
C PRO A 60 -14.34 -17.52 12.27
N GLN A 61 -13.85 -17.55 13.51
CA GLN A 61 -14.71 -17.59 14.69
C GLN A 61 -15.42 -16.26 14.94
N ALA A 62 -14.77 -15.16 14.56
CA ALA A 62 -15.27 -13.79 14.66
C ALA A 62 -14.82 -12.99 13.43
N PRO A 63 -15.60 -11.99 12.97
CA PRO A 63 -15.18 -11.14 11.88
C PRO A 63 -13.92 -10.36 12.27
N LEU A 64 -12.96 -10.30 11.34
CA LEU A 64 -11.76 -9.48 11.48
C LEU A 64 -12.16 -8.01 11.57
N ARG A 65 -11.57 -7.28 12.51
CA ARG A 65 -11.77 -5.84 12.65
C ARG A 65 -10.56 -5.08 12.10
N VAL A 66 -10.80 -4.04 11.32
CA VAL A 66 -9.79 -3.13 10.80
C VAL A 66 -10.07 -1.74 11.34
N MET A 67 -9.10 -1.14 12.03
CA MET A 67 -9.20 0.21 12.58
C MET A 67 -8.25 1.14 11.82
N ILE A 68 -8.79 2.16 11.19
CA ILE A 68 -8.02 3.18 10.45
C ILE A 68 -8.11 4.51 11.19
N PHE A 69 -7.00 4.95 11.74
CA PHE A 69 -6.92 6.25 12.41
C PHE A 69 -6.53 7.32 11.40
N GLY A 70 -7.30 8.41 11.38
CA GLY A 70 -7.09 9.55 10.49
C GLY A 70 -5.90 10.43 10.87
N SER A 71 -5.29 10.18 12.04
CA SER A 71 -4.08 10.85 12.52
C SER A 71 -3.19 9.91 13.35
N GLN A 72 -1.89 10.23 13.43
CA GLN A 72 -0.96 9.47 14.27
C GLN A 72 -1.26 9.61 15.77
N ASP A 73 -1.77 10.75 16.21
CA ASP A 73 -2.10 11.01 17.61
C ASP A 73 -3.23 10.10 18.10
N GLU A 74 -4.29 9.94 17.30
CA GLU A 74 -5.42 9.05 17.64
C GLU A 74 -5.01 7.59 17.79
N TYR A 75 -4.04 7.15 16.98
CA TYR A 75 -3.46 5.82 17.03
C TYR A 75 -2.54 5.63 18.23
N ASN A 76 -1.72 6.63 18.56
CA ASN A 76 -0.90 6.61 19.77
C ASN A 76 -1.77 6.53 21.04
N ASP A 77 -2.88 7.26 21.09
CA ASP A 77 -3.86 7.16 22.17
C ASP A 77 -4.47 5.76 22.28
N TYR A 78 -4.80 5.15 21.13
CA TYR A 78 -5.29 3.78 21.08
C TYR A 78 -4.25 2.78 21.59
N LEU A 79 -2.99 2.90 21.13
CA LEU A 79 -1.87 2.08 21.59
C LEU A 79 -1.67 2.19 23.11
N GLN A 80 -1.75 3.40 23.67
CA GLN A 80 -1.68 3.61 25.12
C GLN A 80 -2.82 2.92 25.86
N THR A 81 -4.04 2.97 25.31
CA THR A 81 -5.23 2.35 25.90
C THR A 81 -5.10 0.83 26.00
N ILE A 82 -4.46 0.20 25.02
CA ILE A 82 -4.21 -1.25 25.02
C ILE A 82 -2.86 -1.63 25.66
N GLY A 83 -2.11 -0.65 26.19
CA GLY A 83 -0.81 -0.88 26.83
C GLY A 83 0.30 -1.33 25.87
N ALA A 84 0.18 -1.02 24.57
CA ALA A 84 1.15 -1.39 23.54
C ALA A 84 2.10 -0.22 23.23
N SER A 85 3.37 -0.54 22.97
CA SER A 85 4.38 0.42 22.52
C SER A 85 4.90 -0.01 21.15
N ILE A 86 4.13 0.26 20.11
CA ILE A 86 4.43 -0.14 18.73
C ILE A 86 4.83 1.10 17.94
N ALA A 87 6.06 1.12 17.41
CA ALA A 87 6.55 2.22 16.58
C ALA A 87 6.03 2.16 15.13
N ASN A 88 5.52 1.01 14.69
CA ASN A 88 5.07 0.79 13.33
C ASN A 88 3.70 1.45 13.08
N GLY A 89 3.49 1.95 11.86
CA GLY A 89 2.24 2.58 11.42
C GLY A 89 1.05 1.62 11.24
N ALA A 90 1.27 0.31 11.39
CA ALA A 90 0.21 -0.67 11.53
C ALA A 90 0.68 -1.91 12.32
N PHE A 91 -0.26 -2.61 12.94
CA PHE A 91 -0.04 -3.91 13.58
C PHE A 91 -1.30 -4.79 13.54
N TYR A 92 -1.10 -6.10 13.64
CA TYR A 92 -2.16 -7.07 13.91
C TYR A 92 -2.06 -7.60 15.35
N SER A 93 -3.20 -7.60 16.06
CA SER A 93 -3.36 -8.32 17.33
C SER A 93 -4.22 -9.55 17.12
N GLN A 94 -3.60 -10.71 17.22
CA GLN A 94 -4.27 -12.00 17.14
C GLN A 94 -5.30 -12.20 18.25
N GLN A 95 -4.98 -11.77 19.48
CA GLN A 95 -5.87 -11.92 20.63
C GLN A 95 -7.17 -11.12 20.47
N ALA A 96 -7.07 -9.90 19.92
CA ALA A 96 -8.23 -9.05 19.68
C ALA A 96 -8.89 -9.29 18.32
N ASN A 97 -8.23 -10.02 17.42
CA ASN A 97 -8.55 -10.13 16.01
C ASN A 97 -8.74 -8.76 15.34
N VAL A 98 -7.78 -7.86 15.58
CA VAL A 98 -7.82 -6.46 15.13
C VAL A 98 -6.55 -6.11 14.38
N ILE A 99 -6.70 -5.51 13.20
CA ILE A 99 -5.64 -4.75 12.53
C ILE A 99 -5.88 -3.28 12.86
N ALA A 100 -4.85 -2.58 13.33
CA ALA A 100 -4.91 -1.14 13.53
C ALA A 100 -3.81 -0.47 12.71
N ALA A 101 -4.17 0.58 11.98
CA ALA A 101 -3.25 1.32 11.12
C ALA A 101 -3.56 2.82 11.16
N ALA A 102 -2.53 3.64 10.93
CA ALA A 102 -2.64 5.10 10.99
C ALA A 102 -1.79 5.80 9.93
N SER A 103 -2.28 6.95 9.49
CA SER A 103 -1.52 7.92 8.69
C SER A 103 -2.11 9.32 8.92
N GLU A 104 -1.46 10.34 8.37
CA GLU A 104 -1.89 11.75 8.42
C GLU A 104 -3.02 12.05 7.41
N LEU A 105 -4.05 11.20 7.38
CA LEU A 105 -5.15 11.24 6.40
C LEU A 105 -5.97 12.52 6.52
N ASN A 106 -6.39 12.87 7.74
CA ASN A 106 -7.22 14.05 8.00
C ASN A 106 -6.49 15.34 7.64
N ARG A 107 -5.21 15.44 8.03
CA ARG A 107 -4.36 16.58 7.68
C ARG A 107 -4.14 16.69 6.17
N PHE A 108 -4.04 15.56 5.46
CA PHE A 108 -3.95 15.54 4.02
C PHE A 108 -5.27 15.99 3.37
N ALA A 109 -6.41 15.51 3.84
CA ALA A 109 -7.74 15.87 3.34
C ALA A 109 -8.04 17.37 3.51
N ASP A 110 -7.67 17.96 4.66
CA ASP A 110 -7.78 19.40 4.90
C ASP A 110 -6.96 20.22 3.90
N ARG A 111 -5.71 19.81 3.67
CA ARG A 111 -4.81 20.46 2.71
C ARG A 111 -5.34 20.33 1.28
N LEU A 112 -5.87 19.17 0.92
CA LEU A 112 -6.45 18.93 -0.40
C LEU A 112 -7.69 19.79 -0.63
N THR A 113 -8.56 19.89 0.37
CA THR A 113 -9.76 20.74 0.35
C THR A 113 -9.39 22.21 0.18
N LEU A 114 -8.40 22.70 0.94
CA LEU A 114 -7.89 24.07 0.81
C LEU A 114 -7.24 24.33 -0.56
N ALA A 115 -6.53 23.36 -1.12
CA ALA A 115 -5.94 23.48 -2.45
C ALA A 115 -7.04 23.53 -3.54
N ARG A 116 -8.03 22.64 -3.47
CA ARG A 116 -9.18 22.59 -4.38
C ARG A 116 -9.94 23.93 -4.36
N SER A 117 -10.23 24.48 -3.17
CA SER A 117 -10.95 25.76 -3.05
C SER A 117 -10.18 26.94 -3.64
N ARG A 118 -8.87 27.04 -3.37
CA ARG A 118 -7.99 28.07 -3.97
C ARG A 118 -7.93 27.95 -5.50
N HIS A 119 -7.81 26.73 -6.03
CA HIS A 119 -7.77 26.52 -7.47
C HIS A 119 -9.11 26.89 -8.13
N GLU A 120 -10.24 26.60 -7.49
CA GLU A 120 -11.55 27.04 -7.95
C GLU A 120 -11.69 28.57 -7.96
N GLU A 121 -11.23 29.25 -6.91
CA GLU A 121 -11.23 30.72 -6.85
C GLU A 121 -10.35 31.34 -7.95
N LEU A 122 -9.18 30.75 -8.22
CA LEU A 122 -8.31 31.18 -9.32
C LEU A 122 -9.00 31.01 -10.67
N ARG A 123 -9.67 29.87 -10.92
CA ARG A 123 -10.45 29.66 -12.15
C ARG A 123 -11.55 30.72 -12.32
N LYS A 124 -12.31 31.00 -11.25
CA LYS A 124 -13.33 32.06 -11.25
C LYS A 124 -12.71 33.44 -11.51
N THR A 125 -11.49 33.68 -11.04
CA THR A 125 -10.78 34.94 -11.28
C THR A 125 -10.33 35.06 -12.72
N TYR A 126 -9.74 34.02 -13.31
CA TYR A 126 -9.41 34.02 -14.74
C TYR A 126 -10.65 34.17 -15.62
N GLN A 127 -11.76 33.52 -15.27
CA GLN A 127 -13.02 33.67 -15.99
C GLN A 127 -13.54 35.11 -15.94
N ARG A 128 -13.55 35.75 -14.76
CA ARG A 128 -13.95 37.17 -14.63
C ARG A 128 -13.05 38.11 -15.43
N LEU A 129 -11.75 37.84 -15.47
CA LEU A 129 -10.80 38.63 -16.25
C LEU A 129 -11.04 38.45 -17.77
N ASP A 130 -11.32 37.22 -18.21
CA ASP A 130 -11.65 36.91 -19.60
C ASP A 130 -12.97 37.58 -20.03
N ASP A 131 -14.00 37.52 -19.19
CA ASP A 131 -15.29 38.20 -19.41
C ASP A 131 -15.13 39.73 -19.48
N GLY A 132 -14.17 40.29 -18.74
CA GLY A 132 -13.86 41.73 -18.71
C GLY A 132 -12.98 42.21 -19.87
N LEU A 133 -12.26 41.29 -20.53
CA LEU A 133 -11.29 41.62 -21.58
C LEU A 133 -11.90 42.41 -22.77
N PRO A 134 -13.09 42.09 -23.30
CA PRO A 134 -13.67 42.84 -24.41
C PRO A 134 -13.85 44.33 -24.10
N LYS A 135 -14.27 44.65 -22.88
CA LYS A 135 -14.45 46.04 -22.44
C LYS A 135 -13.10 46.77 -22.35
N GLN A 136 -12.09 46.13 -21.76
CA GLN A 136 -10.73 46.70 -21.66
C GLN A 136 -10.11 46.94 -23.04
N LEU A 137 -10.28 45.99 -23.98
CA LEU A 137 -9.81 46.14 -25.35
C LEU A 137 -10.55 47.27 -26.10
N ALA A 138 -11.86 47.44 -25.85
CA ALA A 138 -12.63 48.54 -26.44
C ALA A 138 -12.16 49.92 -25.93
N GLU A 139 -11.94 50.05 -24.63
CA GLU A 139 -11.41 51.27 -24.00
C GLU A 139 -10.02 51.62 -24.54
N LEU A 140 -9.12 50.64 -24.60
CA LEU A 140 -7.79 50.80 -25.19
C LEU A 140 -7.85 51.20 -26.67
N GLY A 141 -8.71 50.55 -27.46
CA GLY A 141 -8.89 50.87 -28.87
C GLY A 141 -9.44 52.28 -29.10
N ALA A 142 -10.29 52.79 -28.21
CA ALA A 142 -10.74 54.18 -28.23
C ALA A 142 -9.60 55.15 -27.88
N GLN A 143 -8.80 54.83 -26.87
CA GLN A 143 -7.65 55.65 -26.46
C GLN A 143 -6.61 55.79 -27.57
N LEU A 144 -6.21 54.69 -28.21
CA LEU A 144 -5.22 54.69 -29.30
C LEU A 144 -5.72 55.49 -30.50
N ARG A 145 -6.99 55.35 -30.88
CA ARG A 145 -7.59 56.17 -31.96
C ARG A 145 -7.61 57.67 -31.60
N GLY A 146 -7.90 58.01 -30.34
CA GLY A 146 -7.85 59.38 -29.86
C GLY A 146 -6.45 60.01 -29.85
N GLN A 147 -5.39 59.17 -29.84
CA GLN A 147 -4.00 59.60 -29.93
C GLN A 147 -3.48 59.70 -31.38
N GLY A 148 -4.33 59.41 -32.38
CA GLY A 148 -3.98 59.55 -33.80
C GLY A 148 -3.27 58.34 -34.42
N PHE A 149 -3.26 57.19 -33.76
CA PHE A 149 -2.73 55.95 -34.35
C PHE A 149 -3.58 55.49 -35.53
N ALA A 150 -2.93 54.92 -36.55
CA ALA A 150 -3.63 54.37 -37.72
C ALA A 150 -4.46 53.13 -37.34
N GLU A 151 -5.61 52.95 -37.99
CA GLU A 151 -6.57 51.87 -37.67
C GLU A 151 -5.92 50.48 -37.69
N ARG A 152 -5.06 50.22 -38.67
CA ARG A 152 -4.31 48.96 -38.79
C ARG A 152 -3.39 48.71 -37.58
N ASP A 153 -2.76 49.74 -37.04
CA ASP A 153 -1.84 49.59 -35.90
C ASP A 153 -2.62 49.34 -34.61
N VAL A 154 -3.80 49.96 -34.47
CA VAL A 154 -4.73 49.70 -33.36
C VAL A 154 -5.21 48.24 -33.41
N ASP A 155 -5.65 47.75 -34.56
CA ASP A 155 -6.11 46.36 -34.70
C ASP A 155 -5.00 45.34 -34.41
N ASN A 156 -3.78 45.59 -34.88
CA ASN A 156 -2.63 44.73 -34.59
C ASN A 156 -2.36 44.64 -33.09
N GLU A 157 -2.36 45.77 -32.38
CA GLU A 157 -2.13 45.81 -30.93
C GLU A 157 -3.24 45.11 -30.14
N LEU A 158 -4.51 45.35 -30.49
CA LEU A 158 -5.64 44.68 -29.83
C LEU A 158 -5.61 43.16 -30.04
N ASN A 159 -5.25 42.70 -31.24
CA ASN A 159 -5.09 41.28 -31.54
C ASN A 159 -3.89 40.68 -30.79
N ALA A 160 -2.76 41.38 -30.73
CA ALA A 160 -1.58 40.95 -29.99
C ALA A 160 -1.89 40.77 -28.49
N ARG A 161 -2.59 41.74 -27.87
CA ARG A 161 -3.02 41.64 -26.46
C ARG A 161 -4.01 40.51 -26.21
N ARG A 162 -4.99 40.34 -27.10
CA ARG A 162 -5.94 39.22 -27.01
C ARG A 162 -5.22 37.88 -27.08
N LEU A 163 -4.26 37.73 -27.99
CA LEU A 163 -3.47 36.51 -28.13
C LEU A 163 -2.59 36.26 -26.90
N ALA A 164 -1.90 37.30 -26.40
CA ALA A 164 -1.07 37.21 -25.21
C ALA A 164 -1.88 36.77 -23.98
N TRP A 165 -3.05 37.39 -23.75
CA TRP A 165 -3.95 37.01 -22.67
C TRP A 165 -4.43 35.55 -22.79
N ARG A 166 -4.87 35.13 -23.98
CA ARG A 166 -5.32 33.74 -24.20
C ARG A 166 -4.21 32.74 -23.90
N ASN A 167 -2.97 33.03 -24.31
CA ASN A 167 -1.83 32.17 -24.05
C ASN A 167 -1.52 32.08 -22.55
N GLU A 168 -1.52 33.22 -21.85
CA GLU A 168 -1.29 33.28 -20.40
C GLU A 168 -2.37 32.51 -19.63
N MET A 169 -3.64 32.76 -19.94
CA MET A 169 -4.77 32.08 -19.30
C MET A 169 -4.72 30.57 -19.55
N THR A 170 -4.48 30.15 -20.80
CA THR A 170 -4.37 28.72 -21.14
C THR A 170 -3.23 28.06 -20.37
N ALA A 171 -2.07 28.70 -20.32
CA ALA A 171 -0.92 28.20 -19.57
C ALA A 171 -1.24 28.07 -18.07
N ALA A 172 -1.89 29.07 -17.46
CA ALA A 172 -2.28 29.02 -16.06
C ALA A 172 -3.28 27.90 -15.76
N LEU A 173 -4.30 27.71 -16.60
CA LEU A 173 -5.30 26.64 -16.44
C LEU A 173 -4.70 25.24 -16.59
N VAL A 174 -3.73 25.08 -17.51
CA VAL A 174 -2.95 23.83 -17.63
C VAL A 174 -2.16 23.55 -16.35
N GLN A 175 -1.50 24.56 -15.78
CA GLN A 175 -0.76 24.41 -14.52
C GLN A 175 -1.67 24.05 -13.35
N LEU A 176 -2.85 24.67 -13.23
CA LEU A 176 -3.84 24.33 -12.20
C LEU A 176 -4.31 22.88 -12.33
N THR A 177 -4.61 22.43 -13.55
CA THR A 177 -5.03 21.05 -13.82
C THR A 177 -3.92 20.05 -13.49
N ALA A 178 -2.68 20.37 -13.82
CA ALA A 178 -1.53 19.56 -13.45
C ALA A 178 -1.30 19.53 -11.93
N ALA A 179 -1.52 20.65 -11.24
CA ALA A 179 -1.43 20.73 -9.79
C ALA A 179 -2.51 19.88 -9.10
N ASP A 180 -3.76 19.90 -9.59
CA ASP A 180 -4.82 19.03 -9.09
C ASP A 180 -4.46 17.55 -9.23
N ARG A 181 -3.99 17.13 -10.40
CA ARG A 181 -3.55 15.74 -10.62
C ARG A 181 -2.42 15.33 -9.68
N ARG A 182 -1.44 16.21 -9.45
CA ARG A 182 -0.36 15.96 -8.48
C ARG A 182 -0.89 15.87 -7.05
N ASN A 183 -1.82 16.72 -6.67
CA ASN A 183 -2.43 16.70 -5.34
C ASN A 183 -3.22 15.41 -5.11
N GLU A 184 -3.94 14.90 -6.12
CA GLU A 184 -4.61 13.59 -6.04
C GLU A 184 -3.61 12.44 -5.89
N GLY A 185 -2.49 12.47 -6.64
CA GLY A 185 -1.44 11.46 -6.55
C GLY A 185 -0.77 11.37 -5.18
N ARG A 186 -0.70 12.48 -4.44
CA ARG A 186 -0.09 12.53 -3.10
C ARG A 186 -0.78 11.68 -2.05
N PHE A 187 -2.04 11.26 -2.28
CA PHE A 187 -2.68 10.31 -1.37
C PHE A 187 -1.86 9.01 -1.30
N VAL A 188 -1.36 8.53 -2.44
CA VAL A 188 -0.52 7.33 -2.49
C VAL A 188 0.74 7.55 -1.66
N ASP A 189 1.42 8.68 -1.84
CA ASP A 189 2.65 9.00 -1.11
C ASP A 189 2.44 9.05 0.42
N VAL A 190 1.35 9.67 0.88
CA VAL A 190 1.04 9.82 2.33
C VAL A 190 0.62 8.49 2.97
N THR A 191 0.06 7.58 2.18
CA THR A 191 -0.51 6.32 2.69
C THR A 191 0.32 5.09 2.39
N GLN A 192 1.39 5.22 1.60
CA GLN A 192 2.19 4.09 1.13
C GLN A 192 2.72 3.24 2.29
N GLU A 193 3.46 3.84 3.23
CA GLU A 193 4.05 3.11 4.36
C GLU A 193 2.98 2.43 5.24
N MET A 194 1.85 3.12 5.46
CA MET A 194 0.70 2.58 6.20
C MET A 194 0.13 1.35 5.48
N PHE A 195 -0.10 1.43 4.17
CA PHE A 195 -0.65 0.32 3.40
C PHE A 195 0.33 -0.85 3.28
N GLU A 196 1.61 -0.59 3.04
CA GLU A 196 2.64 -1.64 3.00
C GLU A 196 2.62 -2.44 4.31
N ARG A 197 2.65 -1.75 5.46
CA ARG A 197 2.58 -2.42 6.76
C ARG A 197 1.23 -3.09 6.97
N MET A 198 0.13 -2.44 6.62
CA MET A 198 -1.20 -3.04 6.76
C MET A 198 -1.38 -4.29 5.87
N TYR A 199 -0.77 -4.36 4.69
CA TYR A 199 -0.81 -5.56 3.85
C TYR A 199 0.01 -6.71 4.44
N HIS A 200 1.11 -6.38 5.11
CA HIS A 200 1.88 -7.37 5.86
C HIS A 200 1.05 -7.94 7.02
N GLU A 201 0.49 -7.07 7.86
CA GLU A 201 -0.32 -7.44 9.03
C GLU A 201 -1.64 -8.10 8.63
N GLY A 202 -2.25 -7.63 7.56
CA GLY A 202 -3.45 -8.20 6.96
C GLY A 202 -3.24 -9.62 6.46
N PHE A 203 -2.03 -9.96 6.01
CA PHE A 203 -1.72 -11.33 5.63
C PHE A 203 -1.69 -12.25 6.85
N HIS A 204 -1.06 -11.84 7.95
CA HIS A 204 -1.07 -12.63 9.19
C HIS A 204 -2.50 -12.85 9.69
N ALA A 205 -3.32 -11.79 9.69
CA ALA A 205 -4.73 -11.89 10.04
C ALA A 205 -5.49 -12.84 9.12
N TYR A 206 -5.28 -12.73 7.82
CA TYR A 206 -5.93 -13.61 6.84
C TYR A 206 -5.53 -15.08 7.02
N LEU A 207 -4.23 -15.33 7.20
CA LEU A 207 -3.68 -16.67 7.41
C LEU A 207 -4.30 -17.32 8.64
N GLU A 208 -4.32 -16.59 9.76
CA GLU A 208 -4.86 -17.05 11.04
C GLU A 208 -6.37 -17.28 11.01
N ASN A 209 -7.14 -16.40 10.35
CA ASN A 209 -8.61 -16.45 10.38
C ASN A 209 -9.21 -17.41 9.34
N TYR A 210 -8.56 -17.57 8.19
CA TYR A 210 -9.18 -18.21 7.03
C TYR A 210 -8.42 -19.41 6.51
N VAL A 211 -7.11 -19.54 6.77
CA VAL A 211 -6.26 -20.52 6.08
C VAL A 211 -5.71 -21.56 7.05
N PHE A 212 -4.82 -21.14 7.94
CA PHE A 212 -4.11 -22.00 8.88
C PHE A 212 -4.17 -21.42 10.30
N PRO A 213 -5.33 -21.54 10.99
CA PRO A 213 -5.43 -21.13 12.39
C PRO A 213 -4.40 -21.85 13.24
N HIS A 214 -3.64 -21.10 14.05
CA HIS A 214 -2.54 -21.62 14.86
C HIS A 214 -2.95 -22.76 15.82
N GLU A 215 -4.21 -22.80 16.25
CA GLU A 215 -4.73 -23.88 17.11
C GLU A 215 -4.71 -25.25 16.43
N ARG A 216 -4.64 -25.29 15.09
CA ARG A 216 -4.75 -26.51 14.27
C ARG A 216 -3.58 -26.73 13.33
N HIS A 217 -2.71 -25.73 13.16
CA HIS A 217 -1.60 -25.75 12.22
C HIS A 217 -0.37 -25.11 12.85
N SER A 218 0.79 -25.60 12.44
CA SER A 218 2.08 -25.02 12.80
C SER A 218 2.70 -24.42 11.55
N VAL A 219 2.44 -23.14 11.29
CA VAL A 219 3.07 -22.43 10.17
C VAL A 219 4.47 -21.97 10.60
N PRO A 220 5.55 -22.41 9.93
CA PRO A 220 6.90 -21.95 10.27
C PRO A 220 7.07 -20.44 10.08
N ILE A 221 7.84 -19.81 10.96
CA ILE A 221 8.00 -18.34 10.97
C ILE A 221 8.53 -17.80 9.63
N TRP A 222 9.51 -18.47 9.01
CA TRP A 222 10.06 -18.04 7.72
C TRP A 222 8.97 -18.01 6.63
N LEU A 223 8.03 -18.95 6.66
CA LEU A 223 6.96 -19.04 5.67
C LEU A 223 5.92 -17.96 5.92
N ASN A 224 5.54 -17.75 7.18
CA ASN A 224 4.57 -16.73 7.57
C ASN A 224 5.08 -15.33 7.22
N GLU A 225 6.28 -14.97 7.68
CA GLU A 225 6.91 -13.67 7.40
C GLU A 225 7.26 -13.51 5.92
N GLY A 226 7.76 -14.56 5.27
CA GLY A 226 8.12 -14.55 3.85
C GLY A 226 6.91 -14.28 2.95
N LEU A 227 5.78 -14.92 3.22
CA LEU A 227 4.53 -14.66 2.49
C LEU A 227 3.98 -13.27 2.80
N ALA A 228 4.01 -12.83 4.06
CA ALA A 228 3.63 -11.46 4.41
C ALA A 228 4.42 -10.41 3.60
N GLN A 229 5.73 -10.65 3.41
CA GLN A 229 6.60 -9.80 2.60
C GLN A 229 6.25 -9.80 1.09
N VAL A 230 5.79 -10.94 0.54
CA VAL A 230 5.32 -10.99 -0.87
C VAL A 230 4.13 -10.04 -1.08
N PHE A 231 3.21 -9.98 -0.12
CA PHE A 231 2.04 -9.11 -0.20
C PHE A 231 2.31 -7.66 0.19
N GLN A 232 3.26 -7.43 1.11
CA GLN A 232 3.67 -6.09 1.54
C GLN A 232 4.06 -5.20 0.36
N SER A 233 4.78 -5.74 -0.62
CA SER A 233 5.21 -5.02 -1.82
C SER A 233 4.17 -4.92 -2.92
N GLY A 234 2.92 -5.35 -2.66
CA GLY A 234 1.85 -5.33 -3.63
C GLY A 234 1.59 -3.93 -4.17
N ARG A 235 1.78 -3.73 -5.48
CA ARG A 235 1.52 -2.45 -6.15
C ARG A 235 0.12 -2.46 -6.74
N LEU A 236 -0.64 -1.42 -6.48
CA LEU A 236 -1.93 -1.26 -7.16
C LEU A 236 -1.70 -0.60 -8.52
N GLU A 237 -1.96 -1.34 -9.59
CA GLU A 237 -1.99 -0.82 -10.96
C GLU A 237 -3.43 -0.78 -11.45
N ALA A 238 -3.95 0.44 -11.64
CA ALA A 238 -5.36 0.72 -11.90
C ALA A 238 -6.27 0.14 -10.79
N ASP A 239 -6.84 -1.04 -11.02
CA ASP A 239 -7.76 -1.75 -10.10
C ASP A 239 -7.26 -3.14 -9.69
N MET A 240 -6.07 -3.55 -10.15
CA MET A 240 -5.48 -4.85 -9.84
C MET A 240 -4.24 -4.67 -8.98
N LEU A 241 -4.20 -5.42 -7.87
CA LEU A 241 -2.99 -5.53 -7.07
C LEU A 241 -2.02 -6.50 -7.75
N ARG A 242 -0.85 -6.01 -8.13
CA ARG A 242 0.26 -6.80 -8.63
C ARG A 242 1.21 -7.13 -7.50
N ILE A 243 1.39 -8.43 -7.30
CA ILE A 243 2.22 -9.04 -6.25
C ILE A 243 3.37 -9.88 -6.83
N ASP A 244 3.43 -9.98 -8.16
CA ASP A 244 4.45 -10.69 -8.93
C ASP A 244 5.75 -9.89 -9.09
N ALA A 245 5.72 -8.59 -8.80
CA ALA A 245 6.90 -7.73 -8.89
C ALA A 245 7.74 -7.84 -7.61
N PRO A 246 9.02 -8.28 -7.70
CA PRO A 246 9.87 -8.38 -6.53
C PRO A 246 10.21 -6.98 -5.97
N PRO A 247 10.13 -6.75 -4.65
CA PRO A 247 10.60 -5.52 -4.03
C PRO A 247 12.10 -5.34 -4.26
N ALA A 248 12.47 -4.21 -4.84
CA ALA A 248 13.84 -3.93 -5.27
C ALA A 248 14.87 -4.02 -4.12
N ASP A 249 14.49 -3.59 -2.92
CA ASP A 249 15.39 -3.59 -1.76
C ASP A 249 15.63 -5.00 -1.22
N SER A 250 14.56 -5.79 -1.03
CA SER A 250 14.69 -7.19 -0.59
C SER A 250 15.43 -8.04 -1.62
N LEU A 251 15.16 -7.84 -2.92
CA LEU A 251 15.85 -8.56 -3.99
C LEU A 251 17.33 -8.19 -4.03
N ARG A 252 17.67 -6.90 -3.96
CA ARG A 252 19.06 -6.44 -3.93
C ARG A 252 19.81 -6.96 -2.71
N LEU A 253 19.18 -6.94 -1.54
CA LEU A 253 19.75 -7.50 -0.31
C LEU A 253 19.99 -9.01 -0.47
N LEU A 254 19.01 -9.75 -0.99
CA LEU A 254 19.13 -11.18 -1.23
C LEU A 254 20.24 -11.49 -2.25
N GLN A 255 20.32 -10.75 -3.36
CA GLN A 255 21.35 -10.98 -4.38
C GLN A 255 22.75 -10.69 -3.85
N ALA A 256 22.92 -9.62 -3.06
CA ALA A 256 24.18 -9.32 -2.40
C ALA A 256 24.58 -10.41 -1.40
N GLU A 257 23.61 -10.93 -0.64
CA GLU A 257 23.77 -12.03 0.29
C GLU A 257 24.19 -13.33 -0.41
N LEU A 258 23.53 -13.67 -1.53
CA LEU A 258 23.82 -14.88 -2.30
C LEU A 258 25.16 -14.82 -3.03
N ALA A 259 25.64 -13.62 -3.37
CA ALA A 259 26.94 -13.40 -4.00
C ALA A 259 28.10 -13.31 -2.99
N GLY A 260 27.82 -13.25 -1.70
CA GLY A 260 28.84 -13.19 -0.64
C GLY A 260 29.61 -14.50 -0.47
N ASP A 261 30.69 -14.44 0.31
CA ASP A 261 31.57 -15.59 0.58
C ASP A 261 30.89 -16.66 1.45
N GLU A 262 30.02 -16.24 2.38
CA GLU A 262 29.26 -17.11 3.30
C GLU A 262 27.75 -16.80 3.22
N PRO A 263 27.08 -17.20 2.12
CA PRO A 263 25.65 -16.98 1.94
C PRO A 263 24.85 -17.85 2.92
N MET A 264 23.81 -17.28 3.53
CA MET A 264 22.91 -18.03 4.43
C MET A 264 22.41 -19.32 3.79
N SER A 265 22.54 -20.44 4.52
CA SER A 265 21.98 -21.71 4.07
C SER A 265 20.48 -21.77 4.30
N LEU A 266 19.74 -22.53 3.47
CA LEU A 266 18.32 -22.75 3.73
C LEU A 266 18.09 -23.54 5.03
N THR A 267 19.05 -24.39 5.43
CA THR A 267 19.00 -25.06 6.73
C THR A 267 18.92 -24.06 7.88
N ASP A 268 19.73 -23.00 7.85
CA ASP A 268 19.74 -21.95 8.89
C ASP A 268 18.44 -21.15 8.87
N LEU A 269 17.90 -20.84 7.69
CA LEU A 269 16.62 -20.15 7.55
C LEU A 269 15.46 -20.99 8.11
N LEU A 270 15.38 -22.26 7.73
CA LEU A 270 14.30 -23.16 8.12
C LEU A 270 14.31 -23.47 9.63
N ALA A 271 15.48 -23.42 10.26
CA ALA A 271 15.65 -23.64 11.70
C ALA A 271 15.61 -22.34 12.53
N ALA A 272 15.54 -21.16 11.91
CA ALA A 272 15.60 -19.89 12.61
C ALA A 272 14.39 -19.69 13.55
N PRO A 273 14.60 -19.43 14.85
CA PRO A 273 13.53 -19.21 15.81
C PRO A 273 12.90 -17.82 15.66
N GLN A 274 11.67 -17.67 16.13
CA GLN A 274 10.90 -16.42 16.06
C GLN A 274 11.65 -15.19 16.62
N ARG A 275 12.41 -15.36 17.72
CA ARG A 275 13.20 -14.27 18.32
C ARG A 275 14.19 -13.63 17.33
N GLU A 276 14.78 -14.41 16.41
CA GLU A 276 15.73 -13.87 15.43
C GLU A 276 15.06 -13.00 14.37
N PHE A 277 13.76 -13.18 14.13
CA PHE A 277 12.95 -12.30 13.29
C PHE A 277 12.51 -11.04 14.05
N GLN A 278 12.19 -11.17 15.36
CA GLN A 278 11.68 -10.09 16.19
C GLN A 278 12.75 -9.13 16.74
N GLU A 279 14.00 -9.59 16.90
CA GLU A 279 15.12 -8.80 17.45
C GLU A 279 15.70 -7.77 16.45
N GLN A 280 14.86 -7.11 15.65
CA GLN A 280 15.29 -6.10 14.68
C GLN A 280 16.06 -4.94 15.33
N SER A 281 15.70 -4.56 16.57
CA SER A 281 16.38 -3.49 17.31
C SER A 281 17.76 -3.90 17.85
N VAL A 282 18.03 -5.21 17.97
CA VAL A 282 19.27 -5.75 18.56
C VAL A 282 20.22 -6.25 17.47
N GLN A 283 19.71 -6.95 16.46
CA GLN A 283 20.48 -7.49 15.33
C GLN A 283 19.81 -7.15 13.98
N PRO A 284 19.73 -5.85 13.61
CA PRO A 284 18.99 -5.41 12.41
C PRO A 284 19.48 -6.07 11.12
N GLN A 285 20.79 -6.30 11.00
CA GLN A 285 21.37 -6.92 9.81
C GLN A 285 21.02 -8.40 9.68
N ARG A 286 21.00 -9.15 10.79
CA ARG A 286 20.63 -10.58 10.80
C ARG A 286 19.16 -10.75 10.47
N ALA A 287 18.29 -9.97 11.12
CA ALA A 287 16.86 -9.98 10.84
C ALA A 287 16.60 -9.61 9.36
N ALA A 288 17.21 -8.55 8.84
CA ALA A 288 17.05 -8.16 7.44
C ALA A 288 17.45 -9.28 6.45
N ARG A 289 18.56 -10.00 6.72
CA ARG A 289 18.97 -11.16 5.91
C ARG A 289 17.95 -12.30 5.99
N LEU A 290 17.42 -12.60 7.17
CA LEU A 290 16.39 -13.63 7.36
C LEU A 290 15.10 -13.27 6.61
N TYR A 291 14.64 -12.02 6.71
CA TYR A 291 13.46 -11.52 5.98
C TYR A 291 13.66 -11.58 4.46
N ALA A 292 14.83 -11.19 3.96
CA ALA A 292 15.12 -11.26 2.52
C ALA A 292 15.17 -12.71 2.01
N ALA A 293 15.77 -13.62 2.75
CA ALA A 293 15.80 -15.04 2.40
C ALA A 293 14.41 -15.69 2.48
N ALA A 294 13.65 -15.41 3.55
CA ALA A 294 12.27 -15.85 3.72
C ALA A 294 11.37 -15.37 2.57
N TRP A 295 11.45 -14.08 2.21
CA TRP A 295 10.77 -13.52 1.05
C TRP A 295 11.18 -14.24 -0.24
N GLY A 296 12.48 -14.45 -0.48
CA GLY A 296 12.97 -15.09 -1.69
C GLY A 296 12.46 -16.53 -1.85
N VAL A 297 12.43 -17.31 -0.77
CA VAL A 297 11.88 -18.67 -0.80
C VAL A 297 10.37 -18.63 -1.01
N ALA A 298 9.64 -17.78 -0.26
CA ALA A 298 8.20 -17.64 -0.41
C ALA A 298 7.80 -17.20 -1.83
N HIS A 299 8.51 -16.24 -2.41
CA HIS A 299 8.33 -15.79 -3.79
C HIS A 299 8.55 -16.94 -4.79
N TYR A 300 9.61 -17.73 -4.62
CA TYR A 300 9.88 -18.89 -5.47
C TYR A 300 8.75 -19.93 -5.39
N LEU A 301 8.29 -20.26 -4.18
CA LEU A 301 7.17 -21.18 -3.96
C LEU A 301 5.80 -20.63 -4.40
N THR A 302 5.72 -19.33 -4.65
CA THR A 302 4.51 -18.68 -5.15
C THR A 302 4.47 -18.67 -6.68
N PHE A 303 5.56 -18.21 -7.30
CA PHE A 303 5.55 -17.85 -8.73
C PHE A 303 6.36 -18.78 -9.63
N HIS A 304 7.36 -19.51 -9.10
CA HIS A 304 8.19 -20.43 -9.87
C HIS A 304 7.81 -21.90 -9.66
N GLN A 305 7.46 -22.26 -8.43
CA GLN A 305 6.99 -23.59 -8.06
C GLN A 305 5.71 -23.43 -7.24
N PRO A 306 4.53 -23.25 -7.87
CA PRO A 306 3.30 -22.79 -7.21
C PRO A 306 2.72 -23.84 -6.25
N LEU A 307 3.21 -23.87 -5.01
CA LEU A 307 2.83 -24.85 -3.99
C LEU A 307 1.78 -24.33 -3.00
N LEU A 308 1.45 -23.03 -3.02
CA LEU A 308 0.58 -22.42 -2.01
C LEU A 308 -0.85 -22.99 -1.95
N GLY A 309 -1.38 -23.43 -3.09
CA GLY A 309 -2.69 -24.08 -3.17
C GLY A 309 -2.66 -25.60 -3.06
N SER A 310 -1.50 -26.21 -2.78
CA SER A 310 -1.33 -27.66 -2.87
C SER A 310 -1.56 -28.39 -1.55
N ALA A 311 -1.94 -29.66 -1.63
CA ALA A 311 -2.02 -30.55 -0.47
C ALA A 311 -0.66 -30.72 0.23
N ALA A 312 0.46 -30.59 -0.51
CA ALA A 312 1.80 -30.65 0.05
C ALA A 312 2.06 -29.49 1.03
N LEU A 313 1.47 -28.31 0.80
CA LEU A 313 1.54 -27.22 1.78
C LEU A 313 0.71 -27.54 3.02
N ASP A 314 -0.48 -28.11 2.85
CA ASP A 314 -1.36 -28.47 3.97
C ASP A 314 -0.67 -29.51 4.88
N GLU A 315 -0.04 -30.55 4.29
CA GLU A 315 0.81 -31.50 5.00
C GLU A 315 2.04 -30.82 5.63
N TYR A 316 2.64 -29.86 4.91
CA TYR A 316 3.78 -29.13 5.43
C TYR A 316 3.42 -28.37 6.68
N VAL A 317 2.27 -27.70 6.79
CA VAL A 317 1.89 -26.89 7.97
C VAL A 317 1.08 -27.64 9.03
N ALA A 318 0.79 -28.92 8.82
CA ALA A 318 0.08 -29.74 9.80
C ALA A 318 0.89 -29.86 11.11
N THR A 319 0.20 -29.96 12.25
CA THR A 319 0.84 -30.03 13.58
C THR A 319 1.72 -31.27 13.76
N ASP A 320 1.36 -32.38 13.12
CA ASP A 320 2.16 -33.62 13.15
C ASP A 320 3.46 -33.49 12.36
N ALA A 321 3.55 -32.56 11.40
CA ALA A 321 4.75 -32.28 10.65
C ALA A 321 5.90 -31.73 11.51
N GLU A 322 5.62 -31.21 12.71
CA GLU A 322 6.63 -30.78 13.68
C GLU A 322 7.52 -31.91 14.19
N GLN A 323 7.10 -33.17 14.04
CA GLN A 323 7.91 -34.33 14.40
C GLN A 323 9.12 -34.52 13.47
N LEU A 324 9.11 -33.87 12.31
CA LEU A 324 10.22 -33.90 11.36
C LEU A 324 11.16 -32.72 11.60
N ALA A 325 12.46 -32.96 11.42
CA ALA A 325 13.43 -31.87 11.37
C ALA A 325 13.07 -30.88 10.23
N PRO A 326 13.26 -29.56 10.41
CA PRO A 326 12.84 -28.56 9.43
C PRO A 326 13.33 -28.82 7.98
N PRO A 327 14.59 -29.26 7.73
CA PRO A 327 15.02 -29.65 6.39
C PRO A 327 14.19 -30.79 5.80
N ALA A 328 14.01 -31.89 6.53
CA ALA A 328 13.26 -33.06 6.07
C ALA A 328 11.78 -32.74 5.82
N ARG A 329 11.19 -31.88 6.67
CA ARG A 329 9.84 -31.36 6.49
C ARG A 329 9.73 -30.56 5.19
N PHE A 330 10.72 -29.70 4.90
CA PHE A 330 10.75 -28.89 3.70
C PHE A 330 10.98 -29.71 2.43
N GLU A 331 11.86 -30.71 2.47
CA GLU A 331 12.07 -31.63 1.34
C GLU A 331 10.78 -32.35 0.91
N ARG A 332 9.93 -32.71 1.87
CA ARG A 332 8.59 -33.27 1.57
C ARG A 332 7.69 -32.27 0.86
N LEU A 333 7.72 -31.00 1.25
CA LEU A 333 6.98 -29.94 0.58
C LEU A 333 7.41 -29.79 -0.88
N VAL A 334 8.72 -29.71 -1.14
CA VAL A 334 9.24 -29.39 -2.47
C VAL A 334 9.47 -30.61 -3.37
N GLY A 335 9.49 -31.82 -2.79
CA GLY A 335 9.65 -33.09 -3.50
C GLY A 335 11.08 -33.38 -4.01
N VAL A 336 12.07 -32.62 -3.55
CA VAL A 336 13.49 -32.77 -3.92
C VAL A 336 14.39 -32.56 -2.69
N PRO A 337 15.62 -33.10 -2.69
CA PRO A 337 16.58 -32.84 -1.61
C PRO A 337 16.87 -31.34 -1.43
N LEU A 338 17.12 -30.91 -0.19
CA LEU A 338 17.26 -29.50 0.17
C LEU A 338 18.41 -28.83 -0.61
N GLU A 339 19.55 -29.50 -0.75
CA GLU A 339 20.70 -28.94 -1.48
C GLU A 339 20.37 -28.69 -2.95
N LYS A 340 19.58 -29.57 -3.57
CA LYS A 340 19.16 -29.41 -4.96
C LYS A 340 18.18 -28.25 -5.11
N PHE A 341 17.21 -28.14 -4.20
CA PHE A 341 16.29 -27.00 -4.19
C PHE A 341 17.05 -25.69 -4.00
N GLU A 342 17.97 -25.65 -3.03
CA GLU A 342 18.75 -24.46 -2.71
C GLU A 342 19.57 -23.97 -3.92
N GLN A 343 20.22 -24.87 -4.66
CA GLN A 343 20.94 -24.50 -5.89
C GLN A 343 20.01 -23.89 -6.97
N GLN A 344 18.83 -24.49 -7.17
CA GLN A 344 17.85 -24.01 -8.15
C GLN A 344 17.28 -22.65 -7.76
N TRP A 345 16.91 -22.51 -6.49
CA TRP A 345 16.42 -21.27 -5.92
C TRP A 345 17.45 -20.14 -6.03
N ARG A 346 18.70 -20.39 -5.61
CA ARG A 346 19.79 -19.40 -5.68
C ARG A 346 20.02 -18.91 -7.10
N THR A 347 20.09 -19.83 -8.07
CA THR A 347 20.27 -19.48 -9.49
C THR A 347 19.12 -18.58 -9.96
N THR A 348 17.88 -18.96 -9.61
CA THR A 348 16.69 -18.21 -10.04
C THR A 348 16.63 -16.82 -9.41
N MET A 349 16.96 -16.68 -8.11
CA MET A 349 16.98 -15.39 -7.42
C MET A 349 18.11 -14.48 -7.90
N ALA A 350 19.26 -15.05 -8.27
CA ALA A 350 20.37 -14.28 -8.85
C ALA A 350 20.00 -13.68 -10.22
N ASP A 351 19.22 -14.40 -11.03
CA ASP A 351 18.79 -13.97 -12.36
C ASP A 351 17.50 -13.11 -12.34
N LEU A 352 16.84 -12.99 -11.19
CA LEU A 352 15.60 -12.22 -11.05
C LEU A 352 15.88 -10.71 -11.15
N HIS A 353 15.01 -9.99 -11.85
CA HIS A 353 15.13 -8.53 -12.01
C HIS A 353 13.89 -7.83 -11.48
N ALA A 354 14.10 -6.76 -10.70
CA ALA A 354 13.01 -5.87 -10.34
C ALA A 354 12.56 -5.07 -11.59
N PRO A 355 11.24 -4.86 -11.77
CA PRO A 355 10.74 -3.98 -12.82
C PRO A 355 11.33 -2.57 -12.64
N ARG A 356 11.70 -1.96 -13.77
CA ARG A 356 12.31 -0.62 -13.83
C ARG A 356 11.34 0.49 -13.48
#